data_AF-A0A947RQG0-F1
#
_entry.id   AF-A0A947RQG0-F1
#
_cell.length_a   1.000
_cell.length_b   1.000
_cell.length_c   1.000
_cell.angle_alpha   90.00
_cell.angle_beta   90.00
_cell.angle_gamma   90.00
#
_symmetry.space_group_name_H-M   'P 1'
#
loop_
_entity.id
_entity.type
_entity.pdbx_description
1 polymer ?
#
loop_
_entity_poly.entity_id
_entity_poly.type
_entity_poly.pdbx_seq_one_letter_code
_entity_poly.pdbx_strand_id
1 'polypeptide(L)'
;MRKGLLLGCALLMALASVAMATPIISVDDPDYDFGTIGLGYMVKHTFILQNTGDETMEIVYVRASCGCTTTELPTRTLAPGTSVPLEVLVLADHGTTKGVSIYIHTNAPDIYGNANDDRADYDIKLYVRGAISPPMQDYEIAPFQLAYDLQVLVDVRDPAAFAANHLMGAINIPANELTGQLDLPKGALIIVYDLAGEVADAAVQTLLGAGFMSAYYLQGGIGRWADIQGDRFMIQASPLPAAGGSVSGGSSGRPWNQGELNSKFYVLIDLRDADAYAAGHLAGAINIPASQLPQWFDRFPREAKIIVYDDDESIALSAYQTLRGAKFTRPFVLLGGLNEWVYQYGSDYVTQM
;
A
#
# COMPACT_ATOMS: atom_id res chain seq x y z
N MET A 1 38.10 84.82 -43.59
CA MET A 1 38.58 84.27 -42.29
C MET A 1 37.52 83.30 -41.77
N ARG A 2 37.94 82.04 -41.58
CA ARG A 2 37.34 80.87 -40.87
C ARG A 2 35.80 80.73 -40.79
N LYS A 3 35.27 79.76 -41.55
CA LYS A 3 34.02 79.03 -41.24
C LYS A 3 34.36 77.87 -40.30
N GLY A 4 33.73 77.82 -39.13
CA GLY A 4 33.89 76.75 -38.15
C GLY A 4 33.06 75.53 -38.52
N LEU A 5 33.70 74.36 -38.56
CA LEU A 5 33.09 73.05 -38.69
C LEU A 5 33.17 72.38 -37.30
N LEU A 6 32.04 72.23 -36.63
CA LEU A 6 31.93 71.45 -35.39
C LEU A 6 31.33 70.08 -35.76
N LEU A 7 32.19 69.06 -35.78
CA LEU A 7 31.84 67.66 -35.96
C LEU A 7 31.56 67.08 -34.57
N GLY A 8 30.30 66.79 -34.26
CA GLY A 8 29.90 66.09 -33.05
C GLY A 8 29.90 64.58 -33.27
N CYS A 9 30.87 63.88 -32.69
CA CYS A 9 30.85 62.41 -32.58
C CYS A 9 29.83 62.00 -31.51
N ALA A 10 28.73 61.39 -31.93
CA ALA A 10 27.81 60.68 -31.04
C ALA A 10 28.38 59.29 -30.73
N LEU A 11 28.79 59.07 -29.48
CA LEU A 11 29.21 57.78 -28.96
C LEU A 11 27.96 57.02 -28.48
N LEU A 12 27.52 56.00 -29.23
CA LEU A 12 26.53 55.04 -28.75
C LEU A 12 27.21 54.07 -27.77
N MET A 13 26.97 54.22 -26.47
CA MET A 13 27.24 53.17 -25.48
C MET A 13 26.11 52.14 -25.53
N ALA A 14 26.41 50.95 -26.06
CA ALA A 14 25.56 49.78 -25.90
C ALA A 14 25.77 49.22 -24.47
N LEU A 15 24.80 49.44 -23.59
CA LEU A 15 24.69 48.72 -22.32
C LEU A 15 24.27 47.28 -22.64
N ALA A 16 25.23 46.37 -22.72
CA ALA A 16 24.95 44.94 -22.69
C ALA A 16 24.57 44.57 -21.25
N SER A 17 23.28 44.36 -21.01
CA SER A 17 22.79 43.73 -19.78
C SER A 17 23.32 42.31 -19.71
N VAL A 18 24.19 42.03 -18.75
CA VAL A 18 24.59 40.66 -18.40
C VAL A 18 23.37 40.03 -17.73
N ALA A 19 22.68 39.14 -18.43
CA ALA A 19 21.73 38.24 -17.78
C ALA A 19 22.57 37.34 -16.87
N MET A 20 22.32 37.42 -15.56
CA MET A 20 22.95 36.52 -14.60
C MET A 20 22.36 35.14 -14.82
N ALA A 21 23.22 34.15 -15.05
CA ALA A 21 22.82 32.75 -15.11
C ALA A 21 22.24 32.34 -13.75
N THR A 22 21.09 31.68 -13.74
CA THR A 22 20.37 31.24 -12.54
C THR A 22 19.56 29.98 -12.82
N PRO A 23 19.43 29.04 -11.87
CA PRO A 23 18.50 27.94 -12.01
C PRO A 23 17.05 28.46 -11.95
N ILE A 24 16.14 27.79 -12.67
CA ILE A 24 14.72 28.13 -12.69
C ILE A 24 13.93 26.83 -12.62
N ILE A 25 13.11 26.66 -11.57
CA ILE A 25 12.16 25.55 -11.50
C ILE A 25 10.92 25.84 -12.35
N SER A 26 10.49 24.85 -13.12
CA SER A 26 9.27 24.93 -13.93
C SER A 26 8.49 23.63 -13.87
N VAL A 27 7.16 23.75 -13.93
CA VAL A 27 6.19 22.66 -14.02
C VAL A 27 5.07 23.15 -14.94
N ASP A 28 4.69 22.36 -15.94
CA ASP A 28 3.71 22.77 -16.97
C ASP A 28 2.31 23.02 -16.39
N ASP A 29 1.84 22.12 -15.53
CA ASP A 29 0.54 22.22 -14.85
C ASP A 29 0.71 22.01 -13.34
N PRO A 30 0.75 23.10 -12.53
CA PRO A 30 0.92 23.00 -11.09
C PRO A 30 -0.37 22.70 -10.33
N ASP A 31 -1.54 22.62 -11.00
CA ASP A 31 -2.84 22.40 -10.35
C ASP A 31 -3.60 21.24 -11.00
N TYR A 32 -3.38 20.05 -10.46
CA TYR A 32 -4.05 18.85 -10.93
C TYR A 32 -5.41 18.66 -10.23
N ASP A 33 -6.48 18.74 -11.02
CA ASP A 33 -7.83 18.35 -10.61
C ASP A 33 -8.11 16.89 -11.01
N PHE A 34 -8.27 16.01 -10.04
CA PHE A 34 -8.59 14.60 -10.28
C PHE A 34 -10.07 14.35 -10.55
N GLY A 35 -10.90 15.40 -10.59
CA GLY A 35 -12.33 15.31 -10.81
C GLY A 35 -13.06 14.78 -9.58
N THR A 36 -13.87 13.74 -9.74
CA THR A 36 -14.63 13.11 -8.66
C THR A 36 -14.25 11.64 -8.52
N ILE A 37 -13.87 11.24 -7.31
CA ILE A 37 -13.56 9.83 -6.98
C ILE A 37 -14.38 9.36 -5.77
N GLY A 38 -14.47 8.04 -5.57
CA GLY A 38 -15.11 7.48 -4.38
C GLY A 38 -14.25 7.66 -3.12
N LEU A 39 -14.89 7.64 -1.95
CA LEU A 39 -14.18 7.58 -0.67
C LEU A 39 -13.45 6.22 -0.56
N GLY A 40 -12.17 6.21 -0.19
CA GLY A 40 -11.31 5.03 -0.10
C GLY A 40 -10.39 4.79 -1.31
N TYR A 41 -10.63 5.48 -2.41
CA TYR A 41 -9.76 5.45 -3.60
C TYR A 41 -8.52 6.31 -3.43
N MET A 42 -7.44 5.95 -4.12
CA MET A 42 -6.23 6.76 -4.19
C MET A 42 -6.11 7.44 -5.55
N VAL A 43 -5.53 8.63 -5.55
CA VAL A 43 -5.13 9.35 -6.75
C VAL A 43 -3.62 9.36 -6.82
N LYS A 44 -3.08 8.91 -7.95
CA LYS A 44 -1.67 8.99 -8.28
C LYS A 44 -1.45 10.01 -9.38
N HIS A 45 -0.70 11.07 -9.09
CA HIS A 45 -0.33 12.09 -10.07
C HIS A 45 1.18 12.33 -10.07
N THR A 46 1.75 12.57 -11.24
CA THR A 46 3.19 12.84 -11.39
C THR A 46 3.40 14.22 -11.98
N PHE A 47 3.99 15.12 -11.21
CA PHE A 47 4.48 16.39 -11.72
C PHE A 47 5.88 16.20 -12.29
N ILE A 48 6.18 16.85 -13.42
CA ILE A 48 7.52 16.87 -13.99
C ILE A 48 8.19 18.18 -13.57
N LEU A 49 9.12 18.09 -12.61
CA LEU A 49 9.92 19.23 -12.19
C LEU A 49 11.07 19.40 -13.18
N GLN A 50 11.16 20.55 -13.83
CA GLN A 50 12.21 20.83 -14.81
C GLN A 50 13.07 22.00 -14.34
N ASN A 51 14.38 21.90 -14.60
CA ASN A 51 15.27 23.05 -14.56
C ASN A 51 15.32 23.73 -15.94
N THR A 52 14.64 24.87 -16.08
CA THR A 52 14.64 25.67 -17.33
C THR A 52 15.65 26.80 -17.30
N GLY A 53 16.42 26.92 -16.21
CA GLY A 53 17.53 27.85 -16.09
C GLY A 53 18.80 27.34 -16.77
N ASP A 54 19.88 28.07 -16.56
CA ASP A 54 21.20 27.85 -17.17
C ASP A 54 22.29 27.47 -16.16
N GLU A 55 21.93 27.30 -14.87
CA GLU A 55 22.77 26.71 -13.83
C GLU A 55 22.12 25.46 -13.22
N THR A 56 22.91 24.67 -12.49
CA THR A 56 22.42 23.48 -11.77
C THR A 56 21.46 23.87 -10.65
N MET A 57 20.28 23.23 -10.66
CA MET A 57 19.26 23.37 -9.62
C MET A 57 19.39 22.25 -8.59
N GLU A 58 19.40 22.63 -7.33
CA GLU A 58 19.31 21.72 -6.18
C GLU A 58 17.93 21.86 -5.54
N ILE A 59 17.19 20.77 -5.44
CA ILE A 59 15.93 20.68 -4.70
C ILE A 59 16.27 20.45 -3.23
N VAL A 60 16.16 21.51 -2.44
CA VAL A 60 16.51 21.52 -1.01
C VAL A 60 15.50 20.70 -0.22
N TYR A 61 14.21 20.93 -0.45
CA TYR A 61 13.16 20.13 0.17
C TYR A 61 11.88 20.07 -0.66
N VAL A 62 11.12 19.00 -0.44
CA VAL A 62 9.74 18.83 -0.88
C VAL A 62 8.91 18.55 0.36
N ARG A 63 7.83 19.32 0.56
CA ARG A 63 6.96 19.19 1.73
C ARG A 63 5.51 19.18 1.29
N ALA A 64 4.76 18.14 1.65
CA ALA A 64 3.32 18.12 1.48
C ALA A 64 2.58 18.75 2.67
N SER A 65 1.39 19.30 2.44
CA SER A 65 0.48 19.78 3.50
C SER A 65 -0.14 18.64 4.32
N CYS A 66 -0.07 17.41 3.81
CA CYS A 66 -0.50 16.18 4.47
C CYS A 66 0.69 15.22 4.52
N GLY A 67 0.96 14.64 5.69
CA GLY A 67 2.23 13.95 5.98
C GLY A 67 2.50 12.65 5.22
N CYS A 68 1.57 12.17 4.39
CA CYS A 68 1.59 10.85 3.74
C CYS A 68 1.54 10.90 2.20
N THR A 69 1.83 12.05 1.57
CA THR A 69 1.36 12.32 0.19
C THR A 69 2.44 12.35 -0.90
N THR A 70 3.74 12.27 -0.57
CA THR A 70 4.81 12.35 -1.58
C THR A 70 5.78 11.18 -1.49
N THR A 71 6.25 10.71 -2.64
CA THR A 71 7.32 9.71 -2.73
C THR A 71 8.71 10.36 -2.72
N GLU A 72 9.75 9.55 -2.57
CA GLU A 72 11.14 10.02 -2.66
C GLU A 72 11.47 10.42 -4.11
N LEU A 73 12.15 11.56 -4.26
CA LEU A 73 12.66 12.00 -5.56
C LEU A 73 13.80 11.08 -6.03
N PRO A 74 13.81 10.65 -7.31
CA PRO A 74 14.93 9.90 -7.88
C PRO A 74 16.27 10.63 -7.80
N THR A 75 16.25 11.96 -7.90
CA THR A 75 17.40 12.85 -7.72
C THR A 75 16.93 14.19 -7.19
N ARG A 76 17.80 14.86 -6.43
CA ARG A 76 17.58 16.25 -5.99
C ARG A 76 18.39 17.27 -6.78
N THR A 77 19.27 16.81 -7.66
CA THR A 77 20.14 17.67 -8.46
C THR A 77 19.74 17.59 -9.94
N LEU A 78 19.48 18.74 -10.55
CA LEU A 78 19.06 18.88 -11.95
C LEU A 78 19.98 19.80 -12.72
N ALA A 79 20.64 19.27 -13.75
CA ALA A 79 21.37 20.10 -14.73
C ALA A 79 20.39 20.93 -15.59
N PRO A 80 20.86 22.03 -16.22
CA PRO A 80 20.06 22.80 -17.17
C PRO A 80 19.35 21.93 -18.21
N GLY A 81 18.05 22.16 -18.39
CA GLY A 81 17.18 21.44 -19.33
C GLY A 81 16.72 20.05 -18.89
N THR A 82 17.20 19.53 -17.75
CA THR A 82 16.80 18.21 -17.24
C THR A 82 15.59 18.27 -16.32
N SER A 83 14.93 17.12 -16.14
CA SER A 83 13.72 17.00 -15.34
C SER A 83 13.75 15.79 -14.40
N VAL A 84 12.96 15.85 -13.33
CA VAL A 84 12.71 14.74 -12.40
C VAL A 84 11.20 14.60 -12.17
N PRO A 85 10.66 13.36 -12.16
CA PRO A 85 9.28 13.12 -11.77
C PRO A 85 9.13 13.25 -10.25
N LEU A 86 8.10 13.97 -9.82
CA LEU A 86 7.61 14.01 -8.45
C LEU A 86 6.23 13.34 -8.41
N GLU A 87 6.19 12.13 -7.88
CA GLU A 87 4.95 11.39 -7.71
C GLU A 87 4.26 11.74 -6.38
N VAL A 88 2.97 12.07 -6.50
CA VAL A 88 2.08 12.52 -5.42
C VAL A 88 0.92 11.55 -5.30
N LEU A 89 0.67 11.09 -4.07
CA LEU A 89 -0.35 10.12 -3.70
C LEU A 89 -1.39 10.75 -2.78
N VAL A 90 -2.62 10.89 -3.26
CA VAL A 90 -3.72 11.48 -2.50
C VAL A 90 -4.77 10.43 -2.21
N LEU A 91 -4.89 10.04 -0.94
CA LEU A 91 -5.95 9.16 -0.48
C LEU A 91 -7.22 9.96 -0.16
N ALA A 92 -8.36 9.55 -0.73
CA ALA A 92 -9.68 10.03 -0.34
C ALA A 92 -10.14 9.33 0.95
N ASP A 93 -9.56 9.69 2.07
CA ASP A 93 -9.78 9.04 3.39
C ASP A 93 -10.96 9.61 4.18
N HIS A 94 -11.38 10.85 3.90
CA HIS A 94 -12.54 11.48 4.55
C HIS A 94 -13.07 12.69 3.77
N GLY A 95 -14.30 13.11 4.08
CA GLY A 95 -14.91 14.34 3.58
C GLY A 95 -15.53 14.21 2.18
N THR A 96 -15.92 15.34 1.61
CA THR A 96 -16.54 15.45 0.27
C THR A 96 -15.62 16.09 -0.77
N THR A 97 -14.43 16.52 -0.35
CA THR A 97 -13.37 17.06 -1.20
C THR A 97 -12.04 16.68 -0.60
N LYS A 98 -11.01 16.55 -1.43
CA LYS A 98 -9.63 16.40 -0.98
C LYS A 98 -8.79 17.45 -1.69
N GLY A 99 -7.82 18.01 -0.97
CA GLY A 99 -6.83 18.91 -1.51
C GLY A 99 -5.52 18.73 -0.76
N VAL A 100 -4.44 18.54 -1.51
CA VAL A 100 -3.09 18.51 -0.96
C VAL A 100 -2.23 19.52 -1.71
N SER A 101 -1.50 20.33 -0.95
CA SER A 101 -0.51 21.23 -1.49
C SER A 101 0.88 20.64 -1.30
N ILE A 102 1.75 20.82 -2.28
CA ILE A 102 3.15 20.40 -2.24
C ILE A 102 4.01 21.63 -2.43
N TYR A 103 4.85 21.91 -1.44
CA TYR A 103 5.76 23.03 -1.39
C TYR A 103 7.16 22.53 -1.76
N ILE A 104 7.79 23.15 -2.75
CA ILE A 104 9.11 22.77 -3.23
C ILE A 104 10.02 23.98 -3.11
N HIS A 105 11.16 23.77 -2.47
CA HIS A 105 12.22 24.77 -2.35
C HIS A 105 13.50 24.25 -2.99
N THR A 106 14.22 25.16 -3.61
CA THR A 106 15.40 24.98 -4.42
C THR A 106 16.41 26.08 -4.12
N ASN A 107 17.60 25.97 -4.69
CA ASN A 107 18.60 27.03 -4.69
C ASN A 107 18.34 28.15 -5.72
N ALA A 108 17.21 28.12 -6.44
CA ALA A 108 16.84 29.16 -7.39
C ALA A 108 16.47 30.48 -6.69
N PRO A 109 16.66 31.63 -7.35
CA PRO A 109 16.09 32.88 -6.86
C PRO A 109 14.57 32.76 -6.80
N ASP A 110 13.95 33.23 -5.71
CA ASP A 110 12.51 33.32 -5.58
C ASP A 110 11.94 34.39 -6.53
N ILE A 111 11.73 34.00 -7.79
CA ILE A 111 11.17 34.84 -8.85
C ILE A 111 9.66 35.03 -8.70
N TYR A 112 9.00 34.28 -7.81
CA TYR A 112 7.57 34.33 -7.57
C TYR A 112 7.18 35.19 -6.35
N GLY A 113 8.16 35.59 -5.53
CA GLY A 113 7.98 36.54 -4.42
C GLY A 113 7.32 35.94 -3.19
N ASN A 114 7.53 34.64 -2.95
CA ASN A 114 6.98 33.87 -1.83
C ASN A 114 7.72 34.11 -0.50
N ALA A 115 8.91 34.73 -0.51
CA ALA A 115 9.86 34.86 0.59
C ALA A 115 9.42 35.62 1.87
N ASN A 116 8.14 35.97 2.06
CA ASN A 116 7.67 36.78 3.21
C ASN A 116 6.49 36.21 4.00
N ASP A 117 6.07 34.96 3.74
CA ASP A 117 5.10 34.26 4.61
C ASP A 117 5.85 33.29 5.53
N ASP A 118 5.51 33.24 6.81
CA ASP A 118 6.28 32.57 7.88
C ASP A 118 6.29 31.03 7.77
N ARG A 119 5.66 30.50 6.72
CA ARG A 119 5.71 29.10 6.23
C ARG A 119 6.20 28.96 4.78
N ALA A 120 6.73 30.02 4.15
CA ALA A 120 6.76 30.20 2.69
C ALA A 120 8.13 30.36 2.02
N ASP A 121 9.16 29.67 2.50
CA ASP A 121 10.42 29.57 1.76
C ASP A 121 10.31 28.51 0.65
N TYR A 122 9.39 28.67 -0.31
CA TYR A 122 9.20 27.73 -1.44
C TYR A 122 9.20 28.48 -2.77
N ASP A 123 9.80 27.87 -3.79
CA ASP A 123 9.85 28.43 -5.15
C ASP A 123 8.59 28.10 -5.94
N ILE A 124 8.05 26.88 -5.76
CA ILE A 124 6.83 26.46 -6.44
C ILE A 124 5.91 25.71 -5.48
N LYS A 125 4.60 25.95 -5.65
CA LYS A 125 3.53 25.25 -4.96
C LYS A 125 2.66 24.52 -5.95
N LEU A 126 2.53 23.22 -5.76
CA LEU A 126 1.69 22.33 -6.56
C LEU A 126 0.42 21.99 -5.78
N TYR A 127 -0.65 21.69 -6.50
CA TYR A 127 -1.94 21.30 -5.95
C TYR A 127 -2.42 20.02 -6.60
N VAL A 128 -2.88 19.08 -5.77
CA VAL A 128 -3.69 17.94 -6.20
C VAL A 128 -5.01 18.01 -5.45
N ARG A 129 -6.13 18.16 -6.16
CA ARG A 129 -7.44 18.39 -5.55
C ARG A 129 -8.59 17.83 -6.37
N GLY A 130 -9.76 17.74 -5.76
CA GLY A 130 -10.98 17.28 -6.40
C GLY A 130 -12.07 16.91 -5.40
N ALA A 131 -13.17 16.37 -5.90
CA ALA A 131 -14.35 15.97 -5.12
C ALA A 131 -14.31 14.48 -4.72
N ILE A 132 -14.92 14.16 -3.59
CA ILE A 132 -15.15 12.80 -3.10
C ILE A 132 -16.66 12.54 -3.09
N SER A 133 -17.11 11.55 -3.85
CA SER A 133 -18.53 11.19 -3.95
C SER A 133 -18.73 9.85 -4.67
N PRO A 134 -19.74 9.04 -4.31
CA PRO A 134 -20.56 9.06 -3.08
C PRO A 134 -19.75 8.61 -1.85
N PRO A 135 -20.30 8.70 -0.61
CA PRO A 135 -19.62 8.11 0.55
C PRO A 135 -19.48 6.59 0.38
N MET A 136 -18.39 6.06 0.94
CA MET A 136 -18.16 4.64 1.09
C MET A 136 -19.33 4.00 1.85
N GLN A 137 -19.75 2.83 1.40
CA GLN A 137 -20.82 2.08 2.03
C GLN A 137 -20.30 1.34 3.27
N ASP A 138 -21.15 1.13 4.28
CA ASP A 138 -20.77 0.43 5.52
C ASP A 138 -20.31 -1.03 5.31
N TYR A 139 -20.59 -1.60 4.13
CA TYR A 139 -20.16 -2.93 3.72
C TYR A 139 -18.90 -2.94 2.88
N GLU A 140 -18.31 -1.79 2.55
CA GLU A 140 -17.05 -1.74 1.82
C GLU A 140 -15.88 -1.77 2.82
N ILE A 141 -14.72 -2.23 2.36
CA ILE A 141 -13.43 -2.00 3.02
C ILE A 141 -12.49 -1.36 1.99
N ALA A 142 -11.86 -0.26 2.36
CA ALA A 142 -10.95 0.44 1.47
C ALA A 142 -9.61 -0.31 1.41
N PRO A 143 -8.90 -0.29 0.26
CA PRO A 143 -7.60 -0.95 0.13
C PRO A 143 -6.61 -0.59 1.23
N PHE A 144 -6.53 0.68 1.64
CA PHE A 144 -5.64 1.10 2.74
C PHE A 144 -6.01 0.53 4.11
N GLN A 145 -7.29 0.29 4.37
CA GLN A 145 -7.73 -0.33 5.62
C GLN A 145 -7.31 -1.80 5.63
N LEU A 146 -7.52 -2.51 4.51
CA LEU A 146 -7.09 -3.90 4.39
C LEU A 146 -5.56 -4.01 4.38
N ALA A 147 -4.82 -3.14 3.68
CA ALA A 147 -3.36 -3.14 3.67
C ALA A 147 -2.75 -2.93 5.06
N TYR A 148 -3.34 -2.05 5.88
CA TYR A 148 -2.92 -1.85 7.26
C TYR A 148 -3.18 -3.08 8.14
N ASP A 149 -4.33 -3.73 7.95
CA ASP A 149 -4.73 -4.93 8.69
C ASP A 149 -4.19 -6.23 8.08
N LEU A 150 -3.45 -6.16 6.96
CA LEU A 150 -3.15 -7.34 6.16
C LEU A 150 -2.27 -8.31 6.95
N GLN A 151 -2.86 -9.47 7.20
CA GLN A 151 -2.29 -10.58 7.91
C GLN A 151 -2.09 -11.76 6.96
N VAL A 152 -0.88 -12.29 6.93
CA VAL A 152 -0.56 -13.52 6.21
C VAL A 152 -0.22 -14.60 7.22
N LEU A 153 -1.01 -15.67 7.22
CA LEU A 153 -0.75 -16.84 8.03
C LEU A 153 0.18 -17.79 7.26
N VAL A 154 1.27 -18.22 7.87
CA VAL A 154 2.25 -19.13 7.25
C VAL A 154 2.32 -20.40 8.06
N ASP A 155 1.90 -21.52 7.47
CA ASP A 155 2.04 -22.86 8.05
C ASP A 155 3.35 -23.47 7.61
N VAL A 156 4.24 -23.76 8.56
CA VAL A 156 5.59 -24.29 8.28
C VAL A 156 5.69 -25.80 8.38
N ARG A 157 4.56 -26.49 8.53
CA ARG A 157 4.48 -27.95 8.50
C ARG A 157 4.62 -28.47 7.07
N ASP A 158 4.78 -29.77 6.93
CA ASP A 158 4.79 -30.42 5.62
C ASP A 158 3.43 -30.33 4.91
N PRO A 159 3.39 -30.44 3.57
CA PRO A 159 2.15 -30.30 2.79
C PRO A 159 1.06 -31.30 3.17
N ALA A 160 1.41 -32.51 3.63
CA ALA A 160 0.40 -33.50 4.03
C ALA A 160 -0.27 -33.10 5.35
N ALA A 161 0.49 -32.59 6.32
CA ALA A 161 -0.05 -32.04 7.56
C ALA A 161 -0.94 -30.81 7.31
N PHE A 162 -0.51 -29.90 6.43
CA PHE A 162 -1.32 -28.75 6.01
C PHE A 162 -2.63 -29.20 5.33
N ALA A 163 -2.56 -30.13 4.37
CA ALA A 163 -3.74 -30.64 3.68
C ALA A 163 -4.72 -31.35 4.64
N ALA A 164 -4.23 -31.99 5.69
CA ALA A 164 -5.06 -32.62 6.71
C ALA A 164 -5.82 -31.59 7.56
N ASN A 165 -5.17 -30.48 7.92
CA ASN A 165 -5.78 -29.35 8.61
C ASN A 165 -4.91 -28.09 8.54
N HIS A 166 -5.52 -26.92 8.48
CA HIS A 166 -4.83 -25.62 8.56
C HIS A 166 -5.81 -24.51 8.91
N LEU A 167 -5.29 -23.34 9.30
CA LEU A 167 -6.09 -22.12 9.44
C LEU A 167 -6.46 -21.58 8.05
N MET A 168 -7.70 -21.11 7.88
CA MET A 168 -8.20 -20.51 6.64
C MET A 168 -7.32 -19.34 6.21
N GLY A 169 -6.94 -19.31 4.92
CA GLY A 169 -6.07 -18.28 4.35
C GLY A 169 -4.58 -18.50 4.65
N ALA A 170 -4.21 -19.59 5.35
CA ALA A 170 -2.81 -19.92 5.55
C ALA A 170 -2.14 -20.38 4.25
N ILE A 171 -0.93 -19.88 4.03
CA ILE A 171 -0.03 -20.30 2.97
C ILE A 171 0.90 -21.37 3.56
N ASN A 172 1.01 -22.53 2.91
CA ASN A 172 1.96 -23.55 3.34
C ASN A 172 3.34 -23.24 2.78
N ILE A 173 4.29 -22.94 3.67
CA ILE A 173 5.70 -22.77 3.33
C ILE A 173 6.48 -23.62 4.32
N PRO A 174 6.77 -24.90 4.00
CA PRO A 174 7.49 -25.80 4.89
C PRO A 174 8.76 -25.16 5.46
N ALA A 175 9.09 -25.45 6.73
CA ALA A 175 10.20 -24.78 7.43
C ALA A 175 11.54 -24.89 6.70
N ASN A 176 11.75 -25.97 5.94
CA ASN A 176 12.94 -26.22 5.11
C ASN A 176 12.96 -25.42 3.79
N GLU A 177 11.85 -24.81 3.41
CA GLU A 177 11.68 -23.98 2.21
C GLU A 177 11.68 -22.47 2.52
N LEU A 178 11.68 -22.09 3.79
CA LEU A 178 11.84 -20.69 4.21
C LEU A 178 13.25 -20.20 3.85
N THR A 179 13.33 -19.40 2.79
CA THR A 179 14.57 -18.78 2.32
C THR A 179 14.45 -17.25 2.32
N GLY A 180 15.51 -16.55 1.88
CA GLY A 180 15.50 -15.09 1.77
C GLY A 180 14.65 -14.54 0.62
N GLN A 181 14.19 -15.40 -0.31
CA GLN A 181 13.37 -15.00 -1.46
C GLN A 181 12.02 -15.73 -1.36
N LEU A 182 11.08 -15.10 -0.66
CA LEU A 182 9.71 -15.58 -0.52
C LEU A 182 8.80 -14.59 -1.22
N ASP A 183 7.82 -15.13 -1.95
CA ASP A 183 6.71 -14.35 -2.50
C ASP A 183 5.72 -14.02 -1.37
N LEU A 184 6.18 -13.17 -0.46
CA LEU A 184 5.43 -12.67 0.68
C LEU A 184 5.56 -11.15 0.76
N PRO A 185 4.51 -10.44 1.16
CA PRO A 185 4.58 -9.00 1.35
C PRO A 185 5.36 -8.61 2.59
N LYS A 186 6.44 -7.85 2.41
CA LYS A 186 7.29 -7.37 3.52
C LYS A 186 6.58 -6.42 4.50
N GLY A 187 5.54 -5.71 4.04
CA GLY A 187 4.75 -4.80 4.87
C GLY A 187 3.65 -5.46 5.69
N ALA A 188 3.31 -6.73 5.41
CA ALA A 188 2.22 -7.42 6.09
C ALA A 188 2.61 -7.94 7.47
N LEU A 189 1.62 -8.13 8.34
CA LEU A 189 1.78 -8.90 9.56
C LEU A 189 1.87 -10.39 9.20
N ILE A 190 3.04 -11.00 9.36
CA ILE A 190 3.23 -12.42 9.09
C ILE A 190 3.15 -13.19 10.40
N ILE A 191 2.20 -14.13 10.49
CA ILE A 191 2.06 -15.03 11.63
C ILE A 191 2.40 -16.45 11.19
N VAL A 192 3.53 -16.92 11.68
CA VAL A 192 4.05 -18.25 11.41
C VAL A 192 3.52 -19.23 12.45
N TYR A 193 3.11 -20.42 12.03
CA TYR A 193 2.73 -21.46 12.98
C TYR A 193 3.11 -22.85 12.49
N ASP A 194 3.26 -23.75 13.46
CA ASP A 194 3.33 -25.19 13.25
C ASP A 194 2.27 -25.87 14.14
N LEU A 195 2.41 -27.18 14.42
CA LEU A 195 1.47 -27.91 15.28
C LEU A 195 1.44 -27.37 16.73
N ALA A 196 2.60 -27.08 17.30
CA ALA A 196 2.83 -26.87 18.73
C ALA A 196 3.58 -25.57 19.07
N GLY A 197 4.06 -24.83 18.05
CA GLY A 197 4.85 -23.61 18.19
C GLY A 197 6.36 -23.84 18.40
N GLU A 198 6.87 -25.04 18.12
CA GLU A 198 8.26 -25.44 18.41
C GLU A 198 9.25 -25.10 17.29
N VAL A 199 8.77 -25.07 16.04
CA VAL A 199 9.55 -24.78 14.82
C VAL A 199 9.31 -23.35 14.33
N ALA A 200 8.12 -22.82 14.56
CA ALA A 200 7.68 -21.49 14.12
C ALA A 200 8.60 -20.37 14.62
N ASP A 201 9.22 -20.51 15.80
CA ASP A 201 10.16 -19.53 16.34
C ASP A 201 11.43 -19.38 15.48
N ALA A 202 12.04 -20.50 15.08
CA ALA A 202 13.20 -20.50 14.21
C ALA A 202 12.85 -19.93 12.83
N ALA A 203 11.67 -20.28 12.31
CA ALA A 203 11.14 -19.72 11.08
C ALA A 203 10.98 -18.19 11.14
N VAL A 204 10.49 -17.64 12.27
CA VAL A 204 10.44 -16.17 12.48
C VAL A 204 11.83 -15.55 12.40
N GLN A 205 12.86 -16.16 12.99
CA GLN A 205 14.23 -15.65 12.89
C GLN A 205 14.74 -15.61 11.44
N THR A 206 14.43 -16.63 10.64
CA THR A 206 14.74 -16.67 9.20
C THR A 206 14.05 -15.52 8.46
N LEU A 207 12.75 -15.29 8.72
CA LEU A 207 11.99 -14.20 8.10
C LEU A 207 12.52 -12.82 8.48
N LEU A 208 12.88 -12.60 9.75
CA LEU A 208 13.53 -11.36 10.19
C LEU A 208 14.86 -11.13 9.44
N GLY A 209 15.69 -12.16 9.31
CA GLY A 209 16.93 -12.09 8.53
C GLY A 209 16.72 -11.73 7.04
N ALA A 210 15.56 -12.08 6.49
CA ALA A 210 15.18 -11.79 5.10
C ALA A 210 14.48 -10.43 4.91
N GLY A 211 14.28 -9.65 5.97
CA GLY A 211 13.66 -8.32 5.90
C GLY A 211 12.18 -8.26 6.29
N PHE A 212 11.56 -9.37 6.69
CA PHE A 212 10.17 -9.42 7.13
C PHE A 212 10.04 -9.00 8.60
N MET A 213 10.08 -7.69 8.85
CA MET A 213 10.20 -7.12 10.20
C MET A 213 8.97 -7.33 11.09
N SER A 214 7.82 -7.57 10.47
CA SER A 214 6.53 -7.83 11.12
C SER A 214 6.20 -9.32 11.22
N ALA A 215 7.21 -10.18 11.35
CA ALA A 215 7.04 -11.61 11.57
C ALA A 215 6.91 -11.96 13.07
N TYR A 216 5.91 -12.78 13.39
CA TYR A 216 5.60 -13.31 14.72
C TYR A 216 5.23 -14.79 14.62
N TYR A 217 5.33 -15.54 15.71
CA TYR A 217 4.86 -16.92 15.75
C TYR A 217 3.56 -17.06 16.55
N LEU A 218 2.64 -17.91 16.10
CA LEU A 218 1.44 -18.23 16.86
C LEU A 218 1.83 -19.06 18.09
N GLN A 219 1.67 -18.47 19.28
CA GLN A 219 2.04 -19.13 20.52
C GLN A 219 1.28 -20.47 20.68
N GLY A 220 2.01 -21.57 20.92
CA GLY A 220 1.45 -22.92 21.02
C GLY A 220 0.93 -23.56 19.73
N GLY A 221 1.12 -22.92 18.56
CA GLY A 221 0.74 -23.46 17.26
C GLY A 221 -0.77 -23.65 17.04
N ILE A 222 -1.11 -24.36 15.96
CA ILE A 222 -2.51 -24.66 15.60
C ILE A 222 -3.17 -25.66 16.56
N GLY A 223 -2.39 -26.46 17.28
CA GLY A 223 -2.90 -27.35 18.33
C GLY A 223 -3.53 -26.57 19.48
N ARG A 224 -2.80 -25.58 20.02
CA ARG A 224 -3.33 -24.69 21.07
C ARG A 224 -4.50 -23.84 20.56
N TRP A 225 -4.46 -23.42 19.29
CA TRP A 225 -5.62 -22.78 18.67
C TRP A 225 -6.86 -23.67 18.80
N ALA A 226 -6.76 -24.93 18.40
CA ALA A 226 -7.88 -25.87 18.47
C ALA A 226 -8.35 -26.13 19.91
N ASP A 227 -7.43 -26.20 20.88
CA ASP A 227 -7.79 -26.38 22.29
C ASP A 227 -8.60 -25.20 22.87
N ILE A 228 -8.31 -23.97 22.43
CA ILE A 228 -8.95 -22.75 22.97
C ILE A 228 -10.16 -22.32 22.14
N GLN A 229 -10.03 -22.38 20.81
CA GLN A 229 -10.99 -21.84 19.85
C GLN A 229 -11.83 -22.93 19.17
N GLY A 230 -11.50 -24.22 19.34
CA GLY A 230 -12.12 -25.30 18.58
C GLY A 230 -11.71 -25.29 17.10
N ASP A 231 -12.64 -25.66 16.22
CA ASP A 231 -12.46 -25.69 14.77
C ASP A 231 -12.66 -24.33 14.08
N ARG A 232 -12.81 -23.25 14.86
CA ARG A 232 -13.01 -21.89 14.34
C ARG A 232 -11.92 -21.53 13.34
N PHE A 233 -12.35 -21.10 12.15
CA PHE A 233 -11.46 -20.69 11.05
C PHE A 233 -10.47 -21.77 10.61
N MET A 234 -10.76 -23.05 10.83
CA MET A 234 -9.94 -24.15 10.34
C MET A 234 -10.57 -24.81 9.11
N ILE A 235 -9.71 -25.18 8.16
CA ILE A 235 -10.02 -26.22 7.19
C ILE A 235 -9.56 -27.54 7.80
N GLN A 236 -10.46 -28.52 7.90
CA GLN A 236 -10.18 -29.82 8.51
C GLN A 236 -10.64 -30.96 7.59
N ALA A 237 -9.71 -31.83 7.22
CA ALA A 237 -9.98 -33.12 6.60
C ALA A 237 -9.75 -34.29 7.56
N SER A 238 -8.98 -34.10 8.64
CA SER A 238 -8.74 -35.09 9.70
C SER A 238 -8.49 -34.41 11.06
N PRO A 239 -8.77 -35.10 12.19
CA PRO A 239 -8.46 -34.57 13.52
C PRO A 239 -6.98 -34.23 13.68
N LEU A 240 -6.71 -33.17 14.46
CA LEU A 240 -5.35 -32.80 14.83
C LEU A 240 -4.67 -33.93 15.63
N PRO A 241 -3.36 -34.14 15.46
CA PRO A 241 -2.58 -34.93 16.40
C PRO A 241 -2.60 -34.25 17.78
N ALA A 242 -2.40 -35.02 18.85
CA ALA A 242 -2.21 -34.44 20.18
C ALA A 242 -1.02 -33.47 20.16
N ALA A 243 -1.30 -32.18 20.35
CA ALA A 243 -0.27 -31.15 20.42
C ALA A 243 0.23 -30.99 21.86
N GLY A 244 1.54 -31.09 22.06
CA GLY A 244 2.19 -30.86 23.36
C GLY A 244 2.73 -29.44 23.54
N GLY A 245 2.17 -28.46 22.83
CA GLY A 245 2.81 -27.15 22.62
C GLY A 245 3.02 -26.31 23.88
N SER A 246 4.22 -25.76 24.01
CA SER A 246 4.55 -24.88 25.13
C SER A 246 3.92 -23.50 24.98
N VAL A 247 3.28 -23.02 26.05
CA VAL A 247 2.78 -21.63 26.13
C VAL A 247 3.93 -20.62 26.15
N SER A 248 5.10 -21.04 26.63
CA SER A 248 6.30 -20.21 26.66
C SER A 248 7.20 -20.41 25.44
N GLY A 249 6.76 -21.19 24.45
CA GLY A 249 7.57 -21.59 23.30
C GLY A 249 8.10 -20.38 22.54
N GLY A 250 9.34 -20.47 22.07
CA GLY A 250 10.03 -19.49 21.25
C GLY A 250 11.08 -18.66 21.98
N SER A 251 12.29 -18.65 21.44
CA SER A 251 13.46 -17.89 21.87
C SER A 251 13.54 -16.49 21.26
N SER A 252 12.77 -16.19 20.20
CA SER A 252 12.76 -14.88 19.54
C SER A 252 12.11 -13.76 20.35
N GLY A 253 11.28 -14.09 21.34
CA GLY A 253 10.51 -13.12 22.12
C GLY A 253 9.39 -12.42 21.32
N ARG A 254 8.94 -12.99 20.20
CA ARG A 254 7.88 -12.43 19.33
C ARG A 254 6.63 -13.32 19.23
N PRO A 255 6.00 -13.69 20.35
CA PRO A 255 4.76 -14.46 20.32
C PRO A 255 3.59 -13.60 19.85
N TRP A 256 2.69 -14.21 19.08
CA TRP A 256 1.36 -13.70 18.80
C TRP A 256 0.32 -14.54 19.56
N ASN A 257 -0.57 -13.86 20.29
CA ASN A 257 -1.56 -14.54 21.12
C ASN A 257 -2.74 -15.08 20.30
N GLN A 258 -3.24 -16.28 20.63
CA GLN A 258 -4.35 -16.92 19.92
C GLN A 258 -5.64 -16.10 20.01
N GLY A 259 -5.93 -15.49 21.16
CA GLY A 259 -7.09 -14.61 21.35
C GLY A 259 -6.96 -13.31 20.55
N GLU A 260 -5.76 -12.74 20.47
CA GLU A 260 -5.50 -11.58 19.63
C GLU A 260 -5.71 -11.91 18.14
N LEU A 261 -5.14 -13.03 17.67
CA LEU A 261 -5.39 -13.53 16.31
C LEU A 261 -6.89 -13.73 16.06
N ASN A 262 -7.62 -14.43 16.94
CA ASN A 262 -9.06 -14.65 16.77
C ASN A 262 -9.89 -13.36 16.71
N SER A 263 -9.54 -12.34 17.51
CA SER A 263 -10.26 -11.06 17.49
C SER A 263 -10.04 -10.22 16.22
N LYS A 264 -8.90 -10.43 15.55
CA LYS A 264 -8.51 -9.76 14.32
C LYS A 264 -8.72 -10.62 13.07
N PHE A 265 -9.06 -11.90 13.23
CA PHE A 265 -9.17 -12.86 12.14
C PHE A 265 -10.20 -12.39 11.10
N TYR A 266 -9.81 -12.44 9.85
CA TYR A 266 -10.69 -12.26 8.71
C TYR A 266 -10.44 -13.36 7.67
N VAL A 267 -11.43 -13.62 6.83
CA VAL A 267 -11.29 -14.51 5.68
C VAL A 267 -11.33 -13.62 4.44
N LEU A 268 -10.22 -13.59 3.70
CA LEU A 268 -10.12 -12.90 2.42
C LEU A 268 -10.43 -13.89 1.31
N ILE A 269 -11.39 -13.56 0.46
CA ILE A 269 -11.91 -14.47 -0.56
C ILE A 269 -11.79 -13.81 -1.94
N ASP A 270 -11.07 -14.47 -2.82
CA ASP A 270 -11.04 -14.16 -4.24
C ASP A 270 -12.17 -14.93 -4.94
N LEU A 271 -13.12 -14.19 -5.52
CA LEU A 271 -14.32 -14.72 -6.15
C LEU A 271 -14.14 -15.09 -7.62
N ARG A 272 -12.97 -14.81 -8.19
CA ARG A 272 -12.64 -15.10 -9.60
C ARG A 272 -12.41 -16.59 -9.79
N ASP A 273 -12.28 -17.01 -11.04
CA ASP A 273 -11.92 -18.41 -11.33
C ASP A 273 -10.48 -18.73 -10.94
N ALA A 274 -10.15 -20.03 -10.97
CA ALA A 274 -8.85 -20.52 -10.54
C ALA A 274 -7.69 -20.01 -11.42
N ASP A 275 -7.93 -19.76 -12.71
CA ASP A 275 -6.89 -19.28 -13.63
C ASP A 275 -6.57 -17.81 -13.34
N ALA A 276 -7.59 -16.96 -13.14
CA ALA A 276 -7.44 -15.57 -12.74
C ALA A 276 -6.77 -15.43 -11.36
N TYR A 277 -7.15 -16.29 -10.42
CA TYR A 277 -6.48 -16.37 -9.11
C TYR A 277 -5.00 -16.74 -9.26
N ALA A 278 -4.68 -17.81 -10.01
CA ALA A 278 -3.30 -18.24 -10.21
C ALA A 278 -2.43 -17.18 -10.90
N ALA A 279 -3.01 -16.41 -11.83
CA ALA A 279 -2.32 -15.30 -12.50
C ALA A 279 -1.90 -14.17 -11.55
N GLY A 280 -2.56 -14.05 -10.39
CA GLY A 280 -2.18 -13.13 -9.32
C GLY A 280 -3.36 -12.82 -8.40
N HIS A 281 -3.17 -12.93 -7.09
CA HIS A 281 -4.18 -12.69 -6.07
C HIS A 281 -3.56 -12.07 -4.82
N LEU A 282 -4.38 -11.52 -3.92
CA LEU A 282 -3.90 -10.95 -2.66
C LEU A 282 -3.36 -12.04 -1.73
N ALA A 283 -2.19 -11.81 -1.13
CA ALA A 283 -1.57 -12.75 -0.21
C ALA A 283 -2.53 -13.15 0.94
N GLY A 284 -2.73 -14.45 1.14
CA GLY A 284 -3.65 -14.99 2.14
C GLY A 284 -5.12 -15.04 1.72
N ALA A 285 -5.45 -14.62 0.49
CA ALA A 285 -6.76 -14.87 -0.08
C ALA A 285 -6.98 -16.36 -0.32
N ILE A 286 -8.24 -16.80 -0.23
CA ILE A 286 -8.67 -18.14 -0.63
C ILE A 286 -9.45 -18.00 -1.93
N ASN A 287 -9.10 -18.78 -2.96
CA ASN A 287 -9.92 -18.84 -4.16
C ASN A 287 -11.22 -19.60 -3.88
N ILE A 288 -12.34 -18.89 -3.86
CA ILE A 288 -13.68 -19.48 -3.80
C ILE A 288 -14.50 -18.78 -4.88
N PRO A 289 -14.52 -19.34 -6.11
CA PRO A 289 -15.29 -18.77 -7.19
C PRO A 289 -16.74 -18.49 -6.75
N ALA A 290 -17.32 -17.36 -7.16
CA ALA A 290 -18.61 -16.91 -6.62
C ALA A 290 -19.74 -17.97 -6.70
N SER A 291 -19.72 -18.82 -7.73
CA SER A 291 -20.66 -19.93 -7.90
C SER A 291 -20.53 -21.03 -6.84
N GLN A 292 -19.36 -21.17 -6.22
CA GLN A 292 -19.05 -22.15 -5.18
C GLN A 292 -19.26 -21.61 -3.77
N LEU A 293 -19.31 -20.28 -3.59
CA LEU A 293 -19.40 -19.62 -2.29
C LEU A 293 -20.48 -20.20 -1.35
N PRO A 294 -21.72 -20.52 -1.79
CA PRO A 294 -22.73 -21.11 -0.92
C PRO A 294 -22.34 -22.46 -0.30
N GLN A 295 -21.50 -23.24 -0.97
CA GLN A 295 -21.05 -24.56 -0.50
C GLN A 295 -20.08 -24.44 0.69
N TRP A 296 -19.52 -23.24 0.90
CA TRP A 296 -18.59 -22.95 1.98
C TRP A 296 -19.25 -22.39 3.24
N PHE A 297 -20.55 -22.07 3.20
CA PHE A 297 -21.23 -21.38 4.30
C PHE A 297 -21.16 -22.10 5.65
N ASP A 298 -21.19 -23.43 5.64
CA ASP A 298 -21.12 -24.22 6.87
C ASP A 298 -19.70 -24.35 7.42
N ARG A 299 -18.68 -23.87 6.67
CA ARG A 299 -17.28 -23.85 7.12
C ARG A 299 -16.94 -22.56 7.88
N PHE A 300 -17.75 -21.52 7.76
CA PHE A 300 -17.45 -20.21 8.34
C PHE A 300 -18.30 -19.92 9.58
N PRO A 301 -17.71 -19.36 10.66
CA PRO A 301 -18.49 -18.74 11.73
C PRO A 301 -19.38 -17.63 11.16
N ARG A 302 -20.64 -17.53 11.61
CA ARG A 302 -21.59 -16.54 11.06
C ARG A 302 -21.17 -15.10 11.35
N GLU A 303 -20.40 -14.91 12.41
CA GLU A 303 -19.82 -13.64 12.84
C GLU A 303 -18.46 -13.32 12.22
N ALA A 304 -17.92 -14.18 11.37
CA ALA A 304 -16.63 -13.97 10.71
C ALA A 304 -16.60 -12.65 9.93
N LYS A 305 -15.49 -11.90 10.05
CA LYS A 305 -15.17 -10.82 9.12
C LYS A 305 -14.76 -11.47 7.80
N ILE A 306 -15.64 -11.44 6.80
CA ILE A 306 -15.39 -12.02 5.48
C ILE A 306 -15.22 -10.86 4.51
N ILE A 307 -14.07 -10.78 3.84
CA ILE A 307 -13.80 -9.76 2.83
C ILE A 307 -13.79 -10.49 1.48
N VAL A 308 -14.69 -10.12 0.59
CA VAL A 308 -14.75 -10.69 -0.75
C VAL A 308 -14.27 -9.67 -1.77
N TYR A 309 -13.59 -10.14 -2.81
CA TYR A 309 -13.19 -9.31 -3.94
C TYR A 309 -13.17 -10.12 -5.24
N ASP A 310 -13.25 -9.39 -6.34
CA ASP A 310 -12.93 -9.77 -7.70
C ASP A 310 -12.11 -8.64 -8.34
N ASP A 311 -12.03 -8.54 -9.66
CA ASP A 311 -11.17 -7.53 -10.29
C ASP A 311 -11.67 -6.09 -10.04
N ASP A 312 -12.99 -5.87 -10.06
CA ASP A 312 -13.60 -4.54 -10.17
C ASP A 312 -14.98 -4.39 -9.48
N GLU A 313 -15.29 -5.27 -8.53
CA GLU A 313 -16.56 -5.35 -7.78
C GLU A 313 -17.78 -5.88 -8.57
N SER A 314 -17.63 -6.27 -9.85
CA SER A 314 -18.73 -6.73 -10.69
C SER A 314 -19.47 -7.97 -10.17
N ILE A 315 -18.77 -8.82 -9.41
CA ILE A 315 -19.27 -10.05 -8.77
C ILE A 315 -19.35 -9.88 -7.25
N ALA A 316 -18.42 -9.12 -6.64
CA ALA A 316 -18.28 -9.02 -5.20
C ALA A 316 -19.54 -8.48 -4.50
N LEU A 317 -20.25 -7.53 -5.10
CA LEU A 317 -21.49 -7.00 -4.54
C LEU A 317 -22.60 -8.06 -4.43
N SER A 318 -22.75 -8.91 -5.44
CA SER A 318 -23.72 -10.02 -5.42
C SER A 318 -23.34 -11.08 -4.38
N ALA A 319 -22.04 -11.37 -4.25
CA ALA A 319 -21.53 -12.28 -3.21
C ALA A 319 -21.80 -11.74 -1.80
N TYR A 320 -21.58 -10.44 -1.55
CA TYR A 320 -21.95 -9.78 -0.30
C TYR A 320 -23.44 -9.97 0.02
N GLN A 321 -24.33 -9.71 -0.93
CA GLN A 321 -25.78 -9.90 -0.74
C GLN A 321 -26.11 -11.36 -0.40
N THR A 322 -25.45 -12.32 -1.06
CA THR A 322 -25.62 -13.75 -0.80
C THR A 322 -25.19 -14.11 0.63
N LEU A 323 -24.04 -13.61 1.09
CA LEU A 323 -23.56 -13.78 2.47
C LEU A 323 -24.53 -13.19 3.50
N ARG A 324 -25.05 -11.97 3.25
CA ARG A 324 -26.06 -11.34 4.11
C ARG A 324 -27.37 -12.15 4.15
N GLY A 325 -27.82 -12.65 3.00
CA GLY A 325 -28.97 -13.54 2.89
C GLY A 325 -28.80 -14.81 3.74
N ALA A 326 -27.59 -15.36 3.73
CA ALA A 326 -27.15 -16.51 4.54
C ALA A 326 -26.80 -16.16 6.00
N LYS A 327 -27.17 -14.96 6.48
CA LYS A 327 -27.05 -14.50 7.87
C LYS A 327 -25.62 -14.30 8.37
N PHE A 328 -24.65 -14.12 7.48
CA PHE A 328 -23.33 -13.63 7.90
C PHE A 328 -23.43 -12.17 8.37
N THR A 329 -22.87 -11.87 9.53
CA THR A 329 -23.07 -10.58 10.19
C THR A 329 -22.02 -9.53 9.83
N ARG A 330 -20.83 -9.97 9.37
CA ARG A 330 -19.70 -9.09 9.02
C ARG A 330 -19.06 -9.37 7.64
N PRO A 331 -19.84 -9.55 6.54
CA PRO A 331 -19.25 -9.56 5.20
C PRO A 331 -18.94 -8.15 4.71
N PHE A 332 -17.86 -8.00 3.95
CA PHE A 332 -17.38 -6.76 3.34
C PHE A 332 -16.95 -7.01 1.89
N VAL A 333 -17.05 -5.97 1.05
CA VAL A 333 -16.51 -5.93 -0.32
C VAL A 333 -15.23 -5.11 -0.32
N LEU A 334 -14.15 -5.62 -0.93
CA LEU A 334 -12.95 -4.80 -1.17
C LEU A 334 -13.26 -3.77 -2.24
N LEU A 335 -13.22 -2.50 -1.86
CA LEU A 335 -13.50 -1.38 -2.77
C LEU A 335 -12.45 -1.33 -3.90
N GLY A 336 -12.94 -1.24 -5.13
CA GLY A 336 -12.21 -1.24 -6.38
C GLY A 336 -11.59 -2.58 -6.78
N GLY A 337 -11.83 -3.64 -5.99
CA GLY A 337 -11.31 -4.99 -6.25
C GLY A 337 -9.77 -5.07 -6.32
N LEU A 338 -9.28 -6.07 -7.05
CA LEU A 338 -7.84 -6.23 -7.28
C LEU A 338 -7.25 -5.11 -8.14
N ASN A 339 -8.03 -4.52 -9.05
CA ASN A 339 -7.54 -3.46 -9.93
C ASN A 339 -7.14 -2.21 -9.15
N GLU A 340 -7.99 -1.76 -8.22
CA GLU A 340 -7.65 -0.64 -7.35
C GLU A 340 -6.51 -1.00 -6.40
N TRP A 341 -6.47 -2.22 -5.87
CA TRP A 341 -5.34 -2.65 -5.06
C TRP A 341 -4.01 -2.52 -5.81
N VAL A 342 -3.95 -3.05 -7.05
CA VAL A 342 -2.75 -2.98 -7.90
C VAL A 342 -2.44 -1.53 -8.29
N TYR A 343 -3.45 -0.70 -8.50
CA TYR A 343 -3.24 0.73 -8.72
C TYR A 343 -2.57 1.40 -7.51
N GLN A 344 -2.97 1.03 -6.29
CA GLN A 344 -2.45 1.63 -5.05
C GLN A 344 -1.09 1.10 -4.63
N TYR A 345 -0.87 -0.21 -4.74
CA TYR A 345 0.28 -0.90 -4.18
C TYR A 345 1.18 -1.57 -5.24
N GLY A 346 0.84 -1.46 -6.52
CA GLY A 346 1.54 -2.18 -7.58
C GLY A 346 1.36 -3.70 -7.41
N SER A 347 2.44 -4.44 -7.66
CA SER A 347 2.47 -5.89 -7.38
C SER A 347 2.78 -6.21 -5.92
N ASP A 348 3.00 -5.22 -5.05
CA ASP A 348 3.18 -5.49 -3.64
C ASP A 348 1.91 -6.16 -3.09
N TYR A 349 2.07 -7.19 -2.26
CA TYR A 349 0.98 -8.00 -1.70
C TYR A 349 0.23 -8.90 -2.69
N VAL A 350 0.57 -8.89 -3.97
CA VAL A 350 0.04 -9.81 -4.97
C VAL A 350 0.99 -11.01 -5.10
N THR A 351 0.47 -12.21 -4.85
CA THR A 351 1.22 -13.46 -4.97
C THR A 351 0.78 -14.25 -6.19
N GLN A 352 1.71 -15.02 -6.76
CA GLN A 352 1.44 -15.94 -7.87
C GLN A 352 1.63 -17.39 -7.37
N MET A 353 0.81 -18.31 -7.85
CA MET A 353 0.91 -19.75 -7.51
C MET A 353 1.24 -20.61 -8.71
#